data_AF-A0A7V9JD20-F1
#
_entry.id   AF-A0A7V9JD20-F1
#
_cell.length_a   1.000
_cell.length_b   1.000
_cell.length_c   1.000
_cell.angle_alpha   90.00
_cell.angle_beta   90.00
_cell.angle_gamma   90.00
#
_symmetry.space_group_name_H-M   'P 1'
#
loop_
_entity.id
_entity.type
_entity.pdbx_description
1 polymer ?
#
loop_
_entity_poly.entity_id
_entity_poly.type
_entity_poly.pdbx_seq_one_letter_code
_entity_poly.pdbx_strand_id
1 'polypeptide(L)' 'IGELTLGCVGSVGLPFDRDARACFAIATDDGTGWRVEHIRVPYDREAYLTGVMESTMPNADEYAAKVRSAER' A
#
# COMPACT_ATOMS: atom_id res chain seq x y z
N ILE A 1 8.05 17.59 12.68
CA ILE A 1 9.29 17.56 13.52
C ILE A 1 9.74 19.01 13.61
N GLY A 2 9.47 19.68 14.73
CA GLY A 2 9.37 21.15 14.70
C GLY A 2 8.32 21.59 13.67
N GLU A 3 8.63 22.61 12.86
CA GLU A 3 7.77 23.14 11.79
C GLU A 3 7.73 22.28 10.51
N LEU A 4 8.47 21.16 10.46
CA LEU A 4 8.51 20.30 9.27
C LEU A 4 7.33 19.31 9.21
N THR A 5 6.77 19.15 8.02
CA THR A 5 5.76 18.14 7.69
C THR A 5 6.41 16.75 7.53
N LEU A 6 5.82 15.75 8.17
CA LEU A 6 6.14 14.33 7.97
C LEU A 6 4.91 13.62 7.41
N GLY A 7 5.05 12.96 6.26
CA GLY A 7 3.98 12.22 5.60
C GLY A 7 4.30 10.73 5.50
N CYS A 8 3.30 9.87 5.74
CA CYS A 8 3.37 8.44 5.45
C CYS A 8 2.63 8.17 4.14
N VAL A 9 3.32 7.56 3.17
CA VAL A 9 2.74 7.23 1.85
C VAL A 9 1.88 5.96 1.87
N GLY A 10 1.84 5.28 3.01
CA GLY A 10 1.21 3.98 3.19
C GLY A 10 2.05 2.83 2.59
N SER A 11 1.39 1.84 2.00
CA SER A 11 2.01 0.63 1.49
C SER A 11 1.39 0.21 0.16
N VAL A 12 2.26 -0.11 -0.80
CA VAL A 12 1.84 -0.62 -2.12
C VAL A 12 1.31 -2.06 -1.99
N GLY A 13 2.00 -2.92 -1.25
CA GLY A 13 1.71 -4.36 -1.22
C GLY A 13 0.84 -4.82 -0.05
N LEU A 14 0.74 -4.03 1.03
CA LEU A 14 -0.03 -4.39 2.22
C LEU A 14 -0.48 -3.13 2.98
N PRO A 15 -1.53 -2.43 2.50
CA PRO A 15 -2.12 -1.27 3.20
C PRO A 15 -2.84 -1.70 4.48
N PHE A 16 -2.83 -0.84 5.51
CA PHE A 16 -3.38 -1.10 6.85
C PHE A 16 -4.42 -0.06 7.27
N ASP A 17 -5.17 0.48 6.31
CA ASP A 17 -6.08 1.62 6.52
C ASP A 17 -7.49 1.37 5.98
N ARG A 18 -7.90 0.10 5.88
CA ARG A 18 -9.22 -0.35 5.40
C ARG A 18 -9.50 -0.08 3.93
N ASP A 19 -8.50 0.31 3.15
CA ASP A 19 -8.55 0.40 1.69
C ASP A 19 -7.48 -0.52 1.10
N ALA A 20 -7.91 -1.67 0.57
CA ALA A 20 -6.98 -2.67 0.05
C ALA A 20 -6.32 -2.30 -1.29
N ARG A 21 -6.65 -1.15 -1.88
CA ARG A 21 -5.93 -0.64 -3.05
C ARG A 21 -4.50 -0.30 -2.67
N ALA A 22 -3.57 -0.62 -3.57
CA ALA A 22 -2.18 -0.22 -3.41
C ALA A 22 -2.10 1.29 -3.24
N CYS A 23 -1.26 1.77 -2.32
CA CYS A 23 -1.11 3.19 -2.09
C CYS A 23 0.34 3.66 -2.07
N PHE A 24 0.53 4.87 -2.59
CA PHE A 24 1.80 5.60 -2.60
C PHE A 24 1.50 7.09 -2.69
N ALA A 25 2.53 7.94 -2.74
CA ALA A 25 2.38 9.36 -2.97
C ALA A 25 3.25 9.84 -4.13
N ILE A 26 2.78 10.88 -4.82
CA ILE A 26 3.59 11.69 -5.72
C ILE A 26 3.85 13.01 -4.98
N ALA A 27 5.14 13.34 -4.78
CA ALA A 27 5.56 14.61 -4.23
C ALA A 27 6.16 15.47 -5.34
N THR A 28 5.60 16.65 -5.54
CA THR A 28 6.03 17.62 -6.54
C THR A 28 6.51 18.87 -5.83
N ASP A 29 7.74 19.29 -6.11
CA ASP A 29 8.27 20.59 -5.68
C ASP A 29 7.91 21.63 -6.75
N ASP A 30 7.17 22.66 -6.36
CA ASP A 30 6.77 23.77 -7.25
C ASP A 30 7.67 25.01 -7.11
N GLY A 31 8.75 24.91 -6.32
CA GLY A 31 9.68 26.00 -6.01
C GLY A 31 9.21 26.90 -4.87
N THR A 32 7.98 26.75 -4.39
CA THR A 32 7.43 27.45 -3.21
C THR A 32 7.10 26.49 -2.06
N GLY A 33 7.01 25.20 -2.36
CA GLY A 33 6.86 24.13 -1.39
C GLY A 33 6.61 22.78 -2.07
N TRP A 34 6.26 21.79 -1.24
CA TRP A 34 5.91 20.45 -1.72
C TRP A 34 4.40 20.28 -1.78
N ARG A 35 3.89 19.89 -2.94
CA ARG A 35 2.56 19.30 -3.10
C ARG A 35 2.69 17.78 -3.03
N VAL A 36 1.95 17.15 -2.12
CA VAL A 36 1.93 15.69 -1.96
C VAL A 36 0.54 15.16 -2.30
N GLU A 37 0.47 14.22 -3.24
CA GLU A 37 -0.77 13.59 -3.69
C GLU A 37 -0.74 12.10 -3.37
N HIS A 38 -1.65 11.64 -2.50
CA HIS A 38 -1.81 10.22 -2.20
C HIS A 38 -2.64 9.54 -3.29
N ILE A 39 -2.07 8.49 -3.88
CA ILE A 39 -2.66 7.74 -4.99
C ILE A 39 -3.12 6.38 -4.49
N ARG A 40 -4.28 5.94 -4.97
CA ARG A 40 -4.83 4.60 -4.76
C ARG A 40 -5.02 3.90 -6.09
N VAL A 41 -4.47 2.70 -6.22
CA VAL A 41 -4.55 1.92 -7.45
C VAL A 41 -5.23 0.57 -7.17
N PRO A 42 -6.40 0.29 -7.77
CA PRO A 42 -6.96 -1.05 -7.72
C PRO A 42 -6.08 -2.03 -8.50
N TYR A 43 -5.98 -3.25 -8.02
CA TYR A 43 -5.27 -4.33 -8.67
C TYR A 43 -6.03 -5.65 -8.47
N ASP A 44 -5.70 -6.65 -9.27
CA ASP A 44 -6.29 -7.98 -9.15
C ASP A 44 -5.71 -8.70 -7.92
N ARG A 45 -6.43 -8.59 -6.81
CA ARG A 45 -6.06 -9.19 -5.53
C ARG A 45 -6.14 -10.71 -5.54
N GLU A 46 -7.07 -11.28 -6.28
CA GLU A 46 -7.22 -12.74 -6.33
C GLU A 46 -6.12 -13.38 -7.19
N ALA A 47 -5.75 -12.75 -8.31
CA ALA A 47 -4.58 -13.16 -9.08
C ALA A 47 -3.29 -13.04 -8.26
N TYR A 48 -3.12 -11.96 -7.49
CA TYR A 48 -1.99 -11.79 -6.59
C TYR A 48 -1.93 -12.89 -5.52
N LEU A 49 -3.05 -13.17 -4.84
CA LEU A 49 -3.15 -14.22 -3.84
C LEU A 49 -2.90 -15.61 -4.43
N THR A 50 -3.35 -15.87 -5.66
CA THR A 50 -3.05 -17.12 -6.37
C THR A 50 -1.55 -17.27 -6.58
N GLY A 51 -0.87 -16.23 -7.08
CA GLY A 51 0.59 -16.24 -7.25
C GLY A 51 1.34 -16.41 -5.93
N VAL A 52 0.84 -15.84 -4.84
CA VAL A 52 1.38 -16.07 -3.49
C VAL A 52 1.27 -17.54 -3.10
N MET A 53 0.10 -18.16 -3.30
CA MET A 53 -0.14 -19.56 -2.94
C MET A 53 0.64 -20.56 -3.80
N GLU A 54 0.89 -20.24 -5.07
CA GLU A 54 1.68 -21.07 -5.99
C GLU A 54 3.20 -20.89 -5.81
N SER A 55 3.63 -19.88 -5.06
CA SER A 55 5.04 -19.60 -4.80
C SER A 55 5.64 -20.51 -3.71
N THR A 56 6.95 -20.44 -3.54
CA THR A 56 7.67 -21.07 -2.42
C THR A 56 7.73 -20.17 -1.17
N MET A 57 6.92 -19.11 -1.10
CA MET A 57 6.95 -18.16 0.01
C MET A 57 6.58 -18.86 1.33
N PRO A 58 7.43 -18.77 2.36
CA PRO A 58 7.08 -19.28 3.68
C PRO A 58 5.82 -18.61 4.22
N ASN A 59 4.99 -19.38 4.92
CA ASN A 59 3.77 -18.90 5.59
C ASN A 59 2.76 -18.21 4.63
N ALA A 60 2.67 -18.68 3.39
CA ALA A 60 1.78 -18.12 2.36
C ALA A 60 0.32 -17.98 2.82
N ASP A 61 -0.22 -18.96 3.55
CA ASP A 61 -1.57 -18.90 4.10
C ASP A 61 -1.78 -17.74 5.09
N GLU A 62 -0.82 -17.50 5.99
CA GLU A 62 -0.88 -16.41 6.97
C GLU A 62 -0.80 -15.05 6.26
N TYR A 63 0.08 -14.95 5.27
CA TYR A 63 0.19 -13.74 4.45
C TYR A 63 -1.10 -13.47 3.68
N ALA A 64 -1.68 -14.49 3.03
CA ALA A 64 -2.93 -14.38 2.30
C ALA A 64 -4.09 -13.96 3.23
N ALA A 65 -4.15 -14.48 4.45
CA ALA A 65 -5.13 -14.05 5.45
C ALA A 65 -5.00 -12.56 5.80
N LYS A 66 -3.77 -12.06 5.93
CA LYS A 66 -3.51 -10.63 6.17
C LYS A 66 -3.99 -9.76 5.01
N VAL A 67 -3.64 -10.13 3.78
CA VAL A 67 -4.08 -9.42 2.56
C VAL A 67 -5.61 -9.38 2.45
N ARG A 68 -6.32 -10.46 2.80
CA ARG A 68 -7.79 -10.51 2.82
C ARG A 68 -8.40 -9.64 3.93
N SER A 69 -7.72 -9.51 5.07
CA SER A 69 -8.19 -8.67 6.18
C SER A 69 -8.04 -7.17 5.98
N ALA A 70 -7.32 -6.73 4.93
CA ALA A 70 -7.00 -5.32 4.70
C ALA A 70 -8.21 -4.40 4.50
N GLU A 71 -9.41 -4.95 4.25
CA GLU A 71 -10.67 -4.20 4.08
C GLU A 71 -11.58 -4.24 5.32
N ARG A 72 -11.18 -4.96 6.38
CA ARG A 72 -11.95 -5.10 7.64
C ARG A 72 -11.48 -4.08 8.68
#